data_AF-A0A6B0CNL5-F1
#
_entry.id   AF-A0A6B0CNL5-F1
#
_cell.length_a   1.000
_cell.length_b   1.000
_cell.length_c   1.000
_cell.angle_alpha   90.00
_cell.angle_beta   90.00
_cell.angle_gamma   90.00
#
_symmetry.space_group_name_H-M   'P 1'
#
loop_
_entity.id
_entity.type
_entity.pdbx_description
1 polymer ?
#
loop_
_entity_poly.entity_id
_entity_poly.type
_entity_poly.pdbx_seq_one_letter_code
_entity_poly.pdbx_strand_id
1 'polypeptide(L)'
;MSNFNIKEIQKEKFYRLPKVFFTNPKYTKLSNDAKITWSILRDRLDLSIKNNWIDENGDIFFIYTNEKLKQILNISSPNKLSKIKKELTRADLFSQIRVGLNKPNKLYLKKPEVTKADVYCITQQENDVEQQYSTDVSNSYIQKGSVAK
;
A
#
# COMPACT_ATOMS: atom_id res chain seq x y z
N MET A 1 28.74 -10.23 -19.32
CA MET A 1 27.96 -10.23 -18.06
C MET A 1 27.94 -8.80 -17.54
N SER A 2 26.76 -8.21 -17.37
CA SER A 2 26.61 -6.89 -16.73
C SER A 2 26.57 -7.06 -15.21
N ASN A 3 27.37 -6.27 -14.49
CA ASN A 3 27.32 -6.24 -13.03
C ASN A 3 26.06 -5.52 -12.57
N PHE A 4 25.47 -5.95 -11.44
CA PHE A 4 24.37 -5.22 -10.81
C PHE A 4 24.76 -3.77 -10.54
N ASN A 5 23.98 -2.83 -11.05
CA ASN A 5 24.18 -1.41 -10.82
C ASN A 5 23.33 -0.92 -9.65
N ILE A 6 23.87 -0.03 -8.81
CA ILE A 6 23.11 0.56 -7.70
C ILE A 6 21.79 1.21 -8.16
N LYS A 7 21.74 1.77 -9.37
CA LYS A 7 20.52 2.34 -9.96
C LYS A 7 19.48 1.27 -10.29
N GLU A 8 19.89 0.08 -10.70
CA GLU A 8 18.98 -1.06 -10.95
C GLU A 8 18.38 -1.52 -9.63
N ILE A 9 19.21 -1.74 -8.61
CA ILE A 9 18.75 -2.10 -7.27
C ILE A 9 17.82 -1.03 -6.67
N GLN A 10 18.05 0.26 -6.92
CA GLN A 10 17.10 1.29 -6.49
C GLN A 10 15.77 1.25 -7.27
N LYS A 11 15.78 0.92 -8.56
CA LYS A 11 14.56 0.79 -9.38
C LYS A 11 13.72 -0.42 -8.97
N GLU A 12 14.34 -1.44 -8.39
CA GLU A 12 13.68 -2.66 -7.91
C GLU A 12 13.06 -2.53 -6.52
N LYS A 13 13.24 -1.38 -5.83
CA LYS A 13 12.57 -1.13 -4.55
C LYS A 13 11.11 -0.75 -4.76
N PHE A 14 10.22 -1.40 -4.00
CA PHE A 14 8.78 -1.16 -4.07
C PHE A 14 8.16 -1.07 -2.68
N TYR A 15 7.04 -0.35 -2.59
CA TYR A 15 6.16 -0.42 -1.44
C TYR A 15 5.23 -1.63 -1.58
N ARG A 16 5.15 -2.45 -0.53
CA ARG A 16 4.25 -3.62 -0.49
C ARG A 16 2.83 -3.19 -0.20
N LEU A 17 1.92 -3.45 -1.15
CA LEU A 17 0.50 -3.18 -1.02
C LEU A 17 -0.26 -4.50 -0.75
N PRO A 18 -0.93 -4.67 0.39
CA PRO A 18 -1.69 -5.89 0.70
C PRO A 18 -2.82 -6.15 -0.29
N LYS A 19 -2.85 -7.34 -0.90
CA LYS A 19 -3.93 -7.76 -1.81
C LYS A 19 -5.30 -7.78 -1.13
N VAL A 20 -5.34 -8.07 0.16
CA VAL A 20 -6.58 -8.07 0.96
C VAL A 20 -7.30 -6.71 0.99
N PHE A 21 -6.60 -5.61 0.69
CA PHE A 21 -7.24 -4.30 0.50
C PHE A 21 -8.17 -4.23 -0.70
N PHE A 22 -8.15 -5.23 -1.57
CA PHE A 22 -8.96 -5.33 -2.78
C PHE A 22 -9.96 -6.48 -2.75
N THR A 23 -9.92 -7.36 -1.74
CA THR A 23 -10.86 -8.47 -1.59
C THR A 23 -11.79 -8.30 -0.39
N ASN A 24 -11.29 -7.78 0.73
CA ASN A 24 -12.05 -7.75 1.96
C ASN A 24 -13.00 -6.54 2.00
N PRO A 25 -14.33 -6.73 2.21
CA PRO A 25 -15.30 -5.63 2.26
C PRO A 25 -14.99 -4.52 3.28
N LYS A 26 -14.25 -4.84 4.35
CA LYS A 26 -13.75 -3.87 5.34
C LYS A 26 -12.78 -2.86 4.74
N TYR A 27 -12.03 -3.26 3.71
CA TYR A 27 -10.94 -2.50 3.11
C TYR A 27 -11.18 -2.06 1.67
N THR A 28 -12.08 -2.71 0.94
CA THR A 28 -12.37 -2.36 -0.47
C THR A 28 -12.85 -0.92 -0.62
N LYS A 29 -13.54 -0.37 0.40
CA LYS A 29 -14.03 1.02 0.45
C LYS A 29 -12.96 2.06 0.81
N LEU A 30 -11.74 1.64 1.18
CA LEU A 30 -10.65 2.58 1.45
C LEU A 30 -10.25 3.29 0.16
N SER A 31 -9.96 4.59 0.26
CA SER A 31 -9.37 5.31 -0.86
C SER A 31 -8.00 4.73 -1.22
N ASN A 32 -7.62 4.86 -2.50
CA ASN A 32 -6.29 4.44 -2.95
C ASN A 32 -5.18 5.18 -2.18
N ASP A 33 -5.39 6.46 -1.86
CA ASP A 33 -4.50 7.25 -1.00
C ASP A 33 -4.30 6.59 0.38
N ALA A 34 -5.37 6.08 1.01
CA ALA A 34 -5.27 5.39 2.29
C ALA A 34 -4.53 4.05 2.17
N LYS A 35 -4.83 3.25 1.14
CA LYS A 35 -4.14 1.97 0.87
C LYS A 35 -2.64 2.17 0.61
N ILE A 36 -2.28 3.18 -0.17
CA ILE A 36 -0.88 3.57 -0.44
C ILE A 36 -0.22 4.10 0.84
N THR A 37 -0.91 4.95 1.61
CA THR A 37 -0.39 5.48 2.89
C THR A 37 -0.04 4.36 3.86
N TRP A 38 -0.91 3.36 4.00
CA TRP A 38 -0.62 2.20 4.84
C TRP A 38 0.66 1.49 4.39
N SER A 39 0.85 1.32 3.08
CA SER A 39 2.01 0.64 2.49
C SER A 39 3.32 1.39 2.70
N ILE A 40 3.28 2.73 2.56
CA ILE A 40 4.43 3.60 2.85
C ILE A 40 4.78 3.53 4.33
N LEU A 41 3.78 3.61 5.23
CA LEU A 41 4.01 3.51 6.67
C LEU A 41 4.55 2.14 7.07
N ARG A 42 4.07 1.05 6.45
CA ARG A 42 4.60 -0.30 6.72
C ARG A 42 6.08 -0.38 6.41
N ASP A 43 6.52 0.15 5.28
CA ASP A 43 7.94 0.16 4.89
C ASP A 43 8.80 0.91 5.93
N ARG A 44 8.24 1.95 6.54
CA ARG A 44 8.92 2.75 7.58
C ARG A 44 9.04 2.07 8.93
N LEU A 45 8.40 0.93 9.18
CA LEU A 45 8.54 0.20 10.45
C LEU A 45 10.00 -0.13 10.76
N ASP A 46 10.80 -0.45 9.74
CA ASP A 46 12.22 -0.77 9.92
C ASP A 46 13.02 0.42 10.47
N LEU A 47 12.61 1.65 10.14
CA LEU A 47 13.22 2.86 10.71
C LEU A 47 12.80 3.06 12.16
N SER A 48 11.54 2.78 12.52
CA SER A 48 11.09 2.79 13.91
C SER A 48 11.86 1.79 14.77
N ILE A 49 12.08 0.57 14.25
CA ILE A 49 12.89 -0.46 14.93
C ILE A 49 14.32 0.04 15.17
N LYS A 50 14.96 0.61 14.14
CA LYS A 50 16.31 1.19 14.27
C LYS A 50 16.38 2.33 15.30
N ASN A 51 15.30 3.07 15.47
CA ASN A 51 15.18 4.15 16.45
C ASN A 51 14.74 3.66 17.85
N ASN A 52 14.61 2.35 18.05
CA ASN A 52 14.07 1.75 19.27
C ASN A 52 12.68 2.28 19.67
N TRP A 53 11.82 2.54 18.69
CA TRP A 53 10.43 2.94 18.89
C TRP A 53 9.54 1.71 19.03
N ILE A 54 9.76 0.99 20.12
CA ILE A 54 9.09 -0.25 20.50
C ILE A 54 8.59 -0.04 21.92
N ASP A 55 7.32 -0.35 22.19
CA ASP A 55 6.78 -0.25 23.54
C ASP A 55 6.99 -1.54 24.35
N GLU A 56 6.47 -1.54 25.59
CA GLU A 56 6.61 -2.64 26.54
C GLU A 56 5.99 -3.97 26.07
N ASN A 57 5.04 -3.93 25.13
CA ASN A 57 4.41 -5.12 24.57
C ASN A 57 5.17 -5.63 23.33
N GLY A 58 6.23 -4.94 22.91
CA GLY A 58 6.92 -5.21 21.65
C GLY A 58 6.25 -4.58 20.43
N ASP A 59 5.23 -3.72 20.63
CA ASP A 59 4.55 -3.07 19.52
C ASP A 59 5.37 -1.88 19.00
N ILE A 60 5.53 -1.83 17.68
CA ILE A 60 6.29 -0.77 17.00
C ILE A 60 5.38 0.44 16.80
N PHE A 61 5.87 1.61 17.17
CA PHE A 61 5.17 2.88 16.96
C PHE A 61 6.00 3.89 16.16
N PHE A 62 5.35 4.97 15.73
CA PHE A 62 5.99 6.13 15.14
C PHE A 62 5.85 7.34 16.05
N ILE A 63 6.90 8.15 16.10
CA ILE A 63 6.87 9.49 16.66
C ILE A 63 7.01 10.51 15.51
N TYR A 64 5.91 10.72 14.77
CA TYR A 64 5.88 11.67 13.66
C TYR A 64 4.91 12.82 13.91
N THR A 65 5.37 14.04 13.65
CA THR A 65 4.49 15.21 13.54
C THR A 65 3.63 15.11 12.29
N ASN A 66 2.57 15.93 12.20
CA ASN A 66 1.74 15.97 10.99
C ASN A 66 2.54 16.46 9.78
N GLU A 67 3.48 17.38 9.99
CA GLU A 67 4.38 17.91 8.96
C GLU A 67 5.30 16.81 8.43
N LYS A 68 5.85 15.97 9.33
CA LYS A 68 6.68 14.84 8.92
C LYS A 68 5.88 13.80 8.15
N LEU A 69 4.66 13.50 8.59
CA LEU A 69 3.76 12.60 7.85
C LEU A 69 3.44 13.14 6.46
N LYS A 70 3.12 14.42 6.35
CA LYS A 70 2.89 15.09 5.06
C LYS A 70 4.09 14.94 4.12
N GLN A 71 5.32 15.14 4.62
CA GLN A 71 6.54 14.95 3.84
C GLN A 71 6.71 13.49 3.38
N ILE A 72 6.56 12.52 4.30
CA ILE A 72 6.71 11.09 3.98
C ILE A 72 5.69 10.63 2.93
N LEU A 73 4.46 11.12 3.05
CA LEU A 73 3.34 10.72 2.19
C LEU A 73 3.21 11.60 0.93
N ASN A 74 4.07 12.62 0.78
CA ASN A 74 4.00 13.62 -0.27
C ASN A 74 2.62 14.29 -0.38
N ILE A 75 2.07 14.74 0.77
CA ILE A 75 0.75 15.39 0.87
C ILE A 75 0.91 16.83 1.30
N SER A 76 0.40 17.77 0.49
CA SER A 76 0.43 19.20 0.82
C SER A 76 -0.69 19.64 1.78
N SER A 77 -1.87 19.01 1.70
CA SER A 77 -3.06 19.43 2.46
C SER A 77 -3.18 18.74 3.83
N PRO A 78 -3.31 19.50 4.94
CA PRO A 78 -3.58 18.91 6.26
C PRO A 78 -4.95 18.21 6.32
N ASN A 79 -5.94 18.70 5.57
CA ASN A 79 -7.27 18.10 5.49
C ASN A 79 -7.21 16.71 4.84
N LYS A 80 -6.39 16.57 3.78
CA LYS A 80 -6.16 15.27 3.12
C LYS A 80 -5.52 14.27 4.10
N LEU A 81 -4.48 14.69 4.83
CA LEU A 81 -3.87 13.84 5.87
C LEU A 81 -4.87 13.42 6.95
N SER A 82 -5.68 14.36 7.45
CA SER A 82 -6.71 14.08 8.46
C SER A 82 -7.75 13.09 7.95
N LYS A 83 -8.20 13.23 6.70
CA LYS A 83 -9.14 12.30 6.06
C LYS A 83 -8.56 10.89 5.97
N ILE A 84 -7.32 10.75 5.51
CA ILE A 84 -6.64 9.46 5.38
C ILE A 84 -6.47 8.78 6.75
N LYS A 85 -6.02 9.52 7.77
CA LYS A 85 -5.92 9.01 9.15
C LYS A 85 -7.27 8.48 9.63
N LYS A 86 -8.35 9.25 9.44
CA LYS A 86 -9.71 8.83 9.83
C LYS A 86 -10.17 7.59 9.07
N GLU A 87 -9.88 7.48 7.77
CA GLU A 87 -10.19 6.28 6.98
C GLU A 87 -9.49 5.03 7.53
N LEU A 88 -8.17 5.12 7.75
CA LEU A 88 -7.40 4.00 8.28
C LEU A 88 -7.82 3.62 9.71
N THR A 89 -8.14 4.59 10.57
CA THR A 89 -8.66 4.30 11.91
C THR A 89 -10.03 3.65 11.87
N ARG A 90 -10.95 4.12 11.00
CA ARG A 90 -12.27 3.48 10.83
C ARG A 90 -12.17 2.04 10.34
N ALA A 91 -11.15 1.72 9.54
CA ALA A 91 -10.88 0.36 9.08
C ALA A 91 -10.03 -0.47 10.07
N ASP A 92 -9.73 0.05 11.26
CA ASP A 92 -8.84 -0.58 12.25
C ASP A 92 -7.43 -0.92 11.74
N LEU A 93 -6.91 -0.11 10.83
CA LEU A 93 -5.55 -0.24 10.29
C LEU A 93 -4.54 0.73 10.93
N PHE A 94 -5.03 1.68 11.74
CA PHE A 94 -4.22 2.74 12.33
C PHE A 94 -4.81 3.23 13.65
N SER A 95 -3.98 3.38 14.68
CA SER A 95 -4.37 4.01 15.94
C SER A 95 -3.35 5.05 16.40
N GLN A 96 -3.79 5.94 17.29
CA GLN A 96 -2.98 7.02 17.81
C GLN A 96 -3.23 7.16 19.31
N ILE A 97 -2.15 7.14 20.10
CA ILE A 97 -2.20 7.29 21.56
C ILE A 97 -1.58 8.63 21.95
N ARG A 98 -2.32 9.42 22.73
CA ARG A 98 -1.83 10.68 23.29
C ARG A 98 -0.95 10.40 24.49
N VAL A 99 0.29 10.89 24.47
CA VAL A 99 1.32 10.60 25.50
C VAL A 99 1.37 11.69 26.57
N GLY A 100 0.96 12.92 26.27
CA GLY A 100 0.97 14.03 27.22
C GLY A 100 0.91 15.39 26.53
N LEU A 101 1.04 16.45 27.32
CA LEU A 101 1.15 17.81 26.81
C LEU A 101 2.52 18.00 26.14
N ASN A 102 2.56 18.67 24.99
CA ASN A 102 3.75 18.96 24.18
C ASN A 102 4.57 17.73 23.70
N LYS A 103 4.08 16.50 23.93
CA LYS A 103 4.70 15.29 23.39
C LYS A 103 3.98 14.88 22.10
N PRO A 104 4.71 14.54 21.02
CA PRO A 104 4.10 13.93 19.86
C PRO A 104 3.39 12.62 20.25
N ASN A 105 2.24 12.38 19.62
CA ASN A 105 1.47 11.17 19.86
C ASN A 105 2.20 9.94 19.31
N LYS A 106 2.06 8.80 19.98
CA LYS A 106 2.49 7.51 19.44
C LYS A 106 1.49 7.06 18.38
N LEU A 107 1.97 6.76 17.18
CA LEU A 107 1.16 6.27 16.07
C LEU A 107 1.44 4.79 15.86
N TYR A 108 0.40 3.98 15.76
CA TYR A 108 0.53 2.53 15.57
C TYR A 108 -0.12 2.14 14.24
N LEU A 109 0.58 1.30 13.48
CA LEU A 109 0.07 0.69 12.26
C LEU A 109 -0.38 -0.73 12.58
N LYS A 110 -1.61 -1.08 12.22
CA LYS A 110 -2.19 -2.40 12.49
C LYS A 110 -2.15 -3.28 11.24
N LYS A 111 -2.06 -4.59 11.45
CA LYS A 111 -2.12 -5.59 10.38
C LYS A 111 -3.56 -5.70 9.87
N PRO A 112 -3.78 -5.90 8.55
CA PRO A 112 -5.10 -6.20 8.04
C PRO A 112 -5.57 -7.59 8.48
N GLU A 113 -6.87 -7.72 8.65
CA GLU A 113 -7.56 -9.00 8.83
C GLU A 113 -7.69 -9.72 7.49
N VAL A 114 -7.59 -11.05 7.51
CA VAL A 114 -7.75 -11.90 6.33
C VAL A 114 -8.78 -12.98 6.68
N THR A 115 -9.83 -13.09 5.87
CA THR A 115 -10.86 -14.13 6.00
C THR A 115 -10.57 -15.30 5.05
N LYS A 116 -11.27 -16.44 5.24
CA LYS A 116 -11.19 -17.56 4.29
C LYS A 116 -11.63 -17.16 2.87
N ALA A 117 -12.63 -16.28 2.76
CA ALA A 117 -13.08 -15.75 1.48
C ALA A 117 -11.99 -14.93 0.79
N ASP A 118 -11.24 -14.12 1.55
CA ASP A 118 -10.10 -13.37 1.01
C ASP A 118 -9.02 -14.30 0.46
N VAL A 119 -8.67 -15.37 1.19
CA VAL A 119 -7.69 -16.37 0.73
C VAL A 119 -8.14 -16.97 -0.59
N TYR A 120 -9.40 -17.42 -0.69
CA TYR A 120 -9.95 -17.95 -1.93
C TYR A 120 -9.85 -16.95 -3.08
N CYS A 121 -10.35 -15.73 -2.89
CA CYS A 121 -10.35 -14.69 -3.94
C CYS A 121 -8.93 -14.34 -4.42
N ILE A 122 -7.97 -14.20 -3.50
CA ILE A 122 -6.57 -13.88 -3.85
C ILE A 122 -5.96 -15.03 -4.64
N THR A 123 -6.17 -16.28 -4.22
CA THR A 123 -5.63 -17.45 -4.91
C THR A 123 -6.24 -17.61 -6.31
N GLN A 124 -7.54 -17.37 -6.49
CA GLN A 124 -8.14 -17.40 -7.84
C GLN A 124 -7.54 -16.32 -8.74
N GLN A 125 -7.44 -15.07 -8.27
CA GLN A 125 -6.84 -13.96 -9.03
C GLN A 125 -5.38 -14.21 -9.43
N GLU A 126 -4.62 -14.95 -8.64
CA GLU A 126 -3.22 -15.31 -8.96
C GLU A 126 -3.13 -16.45 -9.98
N ASN A 127 -4.12 -17.33 -10.03
CA ASN A 127 -4.15 -18.51 -10.90
C ASN A 127 -4.92 -18.27 -12.21
N ASP A 128 -5.71 -17.20 -12.35
CA ASP A 128 -6.48 -16.83 -13.55
C ASP A 128 -5.60 -16.37 -14.75
N VAL A 129 -4.29 -16.58 -14.70
CA VAL A 129 -3.37 -16.36 -15.83
C VAL A 129 -3.15 -17.68 -16.58
N GLU A 130 -4.20 -18.23 -17.21
CA GLU A 130 -4.14 -19.10 -18.41
C GLU A 130 -5.52 -19.72 -18.73
N GLN A 131 -6.47 -18.90 -19.18
CA GLN A 131 -7.52 -19.30 -20.11
C GLN A 131 -8.20 -18.01 -20.61
N GLN A 132 -8.20 -17.77 -21.92
CA GLN A 132 -8.83 -16.63 -22.66
C GLN A 132 -7.93 -15.42 -23.03
N TYR A 133 -6.96 -15.64 -23.91
CA TYR A 133 -6.66 -14.71 -25.03
C TYR A 133 -6.50 -15.43 -26.39
N SER A 134 -7.12 -16.59 -26.54
CA SER A 134 -7.65 -17.06 -27.82
C SER A 134 -9.15 -16.88 -27.66
N THR A 135 -9.77 -15.76 -28.07
CA THR A 135 -10.47 -15.73 -29.38
C THR A 135 -10.75 -14.31 -29.92
N ASP A 136 -10.51 -13.18 -29.23
CA ASP A 136 -11.22 -11.93 -29.62
C ASP A 136 -10.44 -10.66 -30.03
N VAL A 137 -9.12 -10.70 -30.28
CA VAL A 137 -8.42 -9.48 -30.80
C VAL A 137 -7.35 -9.76 -31.88
N SER A 138 -7.62 -10.64 -32.85
CA SER A 138 -6.66 -10.89 -33.94
C SER A 138 -7.18 -10.70 -35.37
N ASN A 139 -8.46 -10.34 -35.59
CA ASN A 139 -8.98 -10.14 -36.95
C ASN A 139 -9.15 -8.68 -37.38
N SER A 140 -8.87 -7.68 -36.53
CA SER A 140 -9.03 -6.26 -36.90
C SER A 140 -7.79 -5.59 -37.48
N TYR A 141 -6.61 -6.24 -37.47
CA TYR A 141 -5.35 -5.67 -37.98
C TYR A 141 -4.88 -6.27 -39.31
N ILE A 142 -5.58 -7.28 -39.85
CA ILE A 142 -5.27 -7.87 -41.15
C ILE A 142 -6.40 -7.59 -42.14
N GLN A 143 -6.60 -6.33 -42.52
CA GLN A 143 -7.04 -5.94 -43.87
C GLN A 143 -6.78 -4.44 -44.06
N LYS A 144 -5.62 -4.13 -44.65
CA LYS A 144 -5.40 -3.00 -45.59
C LYS A 144 -3.94 -3.04 -46.07
N GLY A 145 -3.61 -4.07 -46.83
CA GLY A 145 -2.41 -4.13 -47.65
C GLY A 145 -2.81 -4.59 -49.05
N SER A 146 -2.60 -3.72 -50.05
CA SER A 146 -2.89 -3.90 -51.49
C SER A 146 -4.38 -3.81 -51.84
N VAL A 147 -4.84 -2.90 -52.70
CA VAL A 147 -4.69 -2.76 -54.18
C VAL A 147 -5.01 -1.28 -54.53
N ALA A 148 -4.48 -0.54 -55.51
CA ALA A 148 -3.74 -0.80 -56.75
C ALA A 148 -2.93 0.46 -57.14
N LYS A 149 -2.01 0.23 -58.07
CA LYS A 149 -1.31 1.20 -58.91
C LYS A 149 -2.21 1.66 -60.06
#